data_AF-A0A3Q0J4V8-F1
#
_entry.id   AF-A0A3Q0J4V8-F1
#
_cell.length_a   1.000
_cell.length_b   1.000
_cell.length_c   1.000
_cell.angle_alpha   90.00
_cell.angle_beta   90.00
_cell.angle_gamma   90.00
#
_symmetry.space_group_name_H-M   'P 1'
#
loop_
_entity.id
_entity.type
_entity.pdbx_description
1 polymer ?
#
loop_
_entity_poly.entity_id
_entity_poly.type
_entity_poly.pdbx_seq_one_letter_code
_entity_poly.pdbx_strand_id
1 'polypeptide(L)' 'MVKCDPRHGKYMACCMLYRGDVVPKDVNSAIATIKTKRTIQFVDWCPTGFKVGINYQPPTVVPGGDLRHI' A
#
# COMPACT_ATOMS: atom_id res chain seq x y z
N MET A 1 11.21 -9.06 0.77
CA MET A 1 11.15 -7.84 -0.09
C MET A 1 12.27 -7.93 -1.11
N VAL A 2 12.06 -7.44 -2.33
CA VAL A 2 13.03 -7.56 -3.43
C VAL A 2 13.95 -6.33 -3.47
N LYS A 3 15.23 -6.52 -3.82
CA LYS A 3 16.18 -5.43 -4.04
C LYS A 3 16.08 -4.94 -5.49
N CYS A 4 15.35 -3.85 -5.69
CA CYS A 4 15.21 -3.18 -6.99
C CYS A 4 14.89 -1.69 -6.76
N ASP A 5 15.22 -0.83 -7.73
CA ASP A 5 14.77 0.57 -7.72
C ASP A 5 13.50 0.71 -8.58
N PRO A 6 12.31 0.87 -7.98
CA PRO A 6 11.05 0.95 -8.71
C PRO A 6 10.90 2.23 -9.55
N ARG A 7 11.77 3.23 -9.36
CA ARG A 7 11.74 4.48 -10.14
C ARG A 7 12.26 4.31 -11.56
N HIS A 8 13.03 3.25 -11.81
CA HIS A 8 13.50 2.90 -13.16
C HIS A 8 12.49 2.04 -13.95
N GLY A 9 11.23 1.98 -13.50
CA GLY A 9 10.17 1.23 -14.18
C GLY A 9 8.81 1.90 -14.01
N LYS A 10 7.78 1.25 -14.57
CA LYS A 10 6.38 1.62 -14.41
C LYS A 10 5.61 0.52 -13.69
N TYR A 11 4.70 0.91 -12.80
CA TYR A 11 3.80 -0.02 -12.13
C TYR A 11 2.72 -0.50 -13.10
N MET A 12 2.51 -1.81 -13.16
CA MET A 12 1.38 -2.40 -13.89
C MET A 12 0.11 -2.42 -13.03
N ALA A 13 0.26 -2.73 -11.74
CA ALA A 13 -0.79 -2.75 -10.75
C ALA A 13 -0.20 -2.52 -9.35
N CYS A 14 -0.98 -1.95 -8.44
CA CYS A 14 -0.62 -1.80 -7.04
C CYS A 14 -1.80 -2.21 -6.15
N CYS A 15 -1.53 -3.03 -5.13
CA CYS A 15 -2.52 -3.42 -4.14
C CYS A 15 -2.07 -2.93 -2.76
N MET A 16 -2.96 -2.24 -2.04
CA MET A 16 -2.75 -1.79 -0.67
C MET A 16 -3.63 -2.63 0.25
N LEU A 17 -2.99 -3.46 1.07
CA LEU A 17 -3.67 -4.38 1.98
C LEU A 17 -3.42 -3.93 3.43
N TYR A 18 -4.47 -3.48 4.09
CA TYR A 18 -4.44 -2.95 5.45
C TYR A 18 -4.99 -3.96 6.45
N ARG A 19 -4.45 -3.96 7.66
CA ARG A 19 -4.99 -4.69 8.82
C ARG A 19 -5.13 -3.81 10.06
N GLY A 20 -6.13 -4.09 10.87
CA GLY A 20 -6.41 -3.42 12.14
C GLY A 20 -7.38 -2.25 12.03
N ASP A 21 -7.27 -1.32 12.97
CA ASP A 21 -8.12 -0.12 13.04
C ASP A 21 -7.75 0.88 11.96
N VAL A 22 -8.32 0.69 10.77
CA VAL A 22 -8.04 1.49 9.58
C VAL A 22 -9.34 2.01 9.01
N VAL A 23 -9.48 3.34 9.01
CA VAL A 23 -10.66 4.01 8.47
C VAL A 23 -10.51 4.18 6.94
N PRO A 24 -11.49 3.74 6.12
CA PRO A 24 -11.39 3.84 4.65
C PRO A 24 -11.15 5.25 4.11
N LYS A 25 -11.66 6.28 4.80
CA LYS A 25 -11.45 7.69 4.44
C LYS A 25 -9.96 8.09 4.46
N ASP A 26 -9.22 7.58 5.44
CA ASP A 26 -7.81 7.92 5.61
C ASP A 26 -6.97 7.22 4.54
N VAL A 27 -7.34 5.99 4.17
CA VAL A 27 -6.76 5.27 3.03
C VAL A 27 -6.93 6.06 1.73
N ASN A 28 -8.15 6.53 1.45
CA ASN A 28 -8.40 7.32 0.24
C ASN A 28 -7.60 8.64 0.24
N SER A 29 -7.48 9.30 1.39
CA SER A 29 -6.71 10.54 1.55
C SER A 29 -5.20 10.31 1.34
N ALA A 30 -4.69 9.19 1.84
CA ALA A 30 -3.30 8.77 1.61
C ALA A 30 -3.03 8.47 0.12
N ILE A 31 -3.94 7.75 -0.55
CA ILE A 31 -3.83 7.47 -2.00
C ILE A 31 -3.86 8.78 -2.81
N ALA A 32 -4.73 9.72 -2.45
CA ALA A 32 -4.76 11.04 -3.10
C ALA A 32 -3.40 11.75 -2.96
N THR A 33 -2.81 11.73 -1.77
CA THR A 33 -1.47 12.30 -1.50
C THR A 33 -0.36 11.62 -2.29
N ILE A 34 -0.44 10.30 -2.47
CA ILE A 34 0.53 9.55 -3.30
C ILE A 34 0.41 9.97 -4.77
N LYS A 35 -0.82 10.08 -5.28
CA LYS A 35 -1.08 10.50 -6.66
C LYS A 35 -0.56 11.91 -6.96
N THR A 36 -0.65 12.84 -6.01
CA THR A 36 -0.16 14.23 -6.22
C THR A 36 1.36 14.34 -6.24
N LYS A 37 2.08 13.45 -5.53
CA LYS A 37 3.55 13.47 -5.48
C LYS A 37 4.23 13.02 -6.78
N ARG A 38 3.50 12.40 -7.71
CA ARG A 38 3.97 11.96 -9.05
C ARG A 38 5.25 11.09 -9.05
N THR A 39 5.63 10.51 -7.91
CA THR A 39 6.79 9.61 -7.79
C THR A 39 6.48 8.18 -8.25
N ILE A 40 5.21 7.83 -8.38
CA ILE A 40 4.72 6.55 -8.86
C ILE A 40 4.19 6.76 -10.27
N GLN A 41 4.78 6.06 -11.24
CA GLN A 41 4.32 6.05 -12.63
C GLN A 41 3.67 4.71 -12.95
N PHE A 42 2.43 4.74 -13.41
CA PHE A 42 1.76 3.56 -13.96
C PHE A 42 1.98 3.47 -15.46
N VAL A 43 1.86 2.26 -15.98
CA VAL A 43 1.72 2.00 -17.41
C VAL A 43 0.47 2.69 -17.97
N ASP A 44 0.55 3.08 -19.24
CA ASP A 44 -0.39 4.00 -19.87
C ASP A 44 -1.81 3.43 -19.96
N TRP A 45 -1.95 2.11 -19.97
CA TRP A 45 -3.21 1.37 -19.96
C TRP A 45 -3.81 1.16 -18.55
N CYS A 46 -3.20 1.68 -17.48
CA CYS A 46 -3.66 1.50 -16.10
C CYS A 46 -3.88 2.85 -15.36
N PRO A 47 -5.00 3.55 -15.62
CA PRO A 47 -5.24 4.90 -15.07
C PRO A 47 -5.68 4.90 -13.59
N THR A 48 -6.27 3.81 -13.07
CA THR A 48 -6.82 3.76 -11.71
C THR A 48 -5.84 3.19 -10.67
N GLY A 49 -4.95 2.29 -11.11
CA GLY A 49 -3.67 1.90 -10.48
C GLY A 49 -3.70 1.17 -9.13
N PHE A 50 -4.64 1.51 -8.24
CA PHE A 50 -4.65 1.06 -6.85
C PHE A 50 -5.91 0.25 -6.53
N LYS A 51 -5.69 -0.97 -6.03
CA LYS A 51 -6.73 -1.77 -5.37
C LYS A 51 -6.53 -1.74 -3.86
N VAL A 52 -7.61 -1.56 -3.12
CA VAL A 52 -7.58 -1.48 -1.66
C VAL A 52 -8.30 -2.69 -1.07
N GLY A 53 -7.70 -3.28 -0.04
CA GLY A 53 -8.33 -4.28 0.83
C GLY A 53 -8.06 -3.93 2.29
N ILE A 54 -9.09 -4.04 3.14
CA ILE A 54 -9.00 -3.76 4.58
C ILE A 54 -9.55 -4.97 5.32
N ASN A 55 -8.75 -5.49 6.25
CA ASN A 55 -9.19 -6.49 7.21
C ASN A 55 -9.12 -5.87 8.62
N TYR A 56 -10.25 -5.71 9.28
CA TYR A 56 -10.33 -5.04 10.58
C TYR A 56 -9.73 -5.86 11.74
N GLN A 57 -9.36 -7.12 11.52
CA GLN A 57 -8.62 -7.89 12.52
C GLN A 57 -7.21 -7.30 12.71
N PRO A 58 -6.76 -7.11 13.96
CA PRO A 58 -5.42 -6.63 14.22
C PRO A 58 -4.35 -7.61 13.68
N PRO A 59 -3.17 -7.11 13.32
CA PRO A 59 -2.02 -7.97 13.05
C PRO A 59 -1.73 -8.85 14.27
N THR A 60 -1.51 -10.14 14.03
CA THR A 60 -1.11 -11.09 15.06
C THR A 60 0.41 -11.23 15.03
N VAL A 61 1.04 -11.21 16.20
CA VAL A 61 2.45 -11.53 16.34
C VAL A 61 2.61 -12.97 16.82
N VAL A 62 3.69 -13.62 16.39
CA VAL A 62 4.09 -14.88 17.01
C VAL A 62 4.74 -14.54 18.35
N PRO A 63 4.36 -15.18 19.47
CA PRO A 63 5.05 -15.00 20.74
C PRO A 63 6.56 -15.22 20.59
N GLY A 64 7.38 -14.23 20.97
CA GLY A 64 8.83 -14.25 20.79
C GLY A 64 9.34 -13.88 19.38
N GLY A 65 8.47 -13.46 18.46
CA GLY A 65 8.84 -12.98 17.14
C GLY A 65 9.31 -11.52 17.13
N ASP A 66 10.08 -11.15 16.10
CA ASP A 66 10.70 -9.82 15.93
C ASP A 66 9.73 -8.72 15.43
N LEU A 67 8.42 -9.00 15.41
CA LEU A 67 7.42 -8.01 15.02
C LEU A 67 7.10 -7.13 16.24
N ARG A 68 7.56 -5.87 16.21
CA ARG A 68 7.27 -4.88 17.26
C ARG A 68 5.75 -4.72 17.47
N HIS A 69 5.35 -4.75 18.74
CA HIS A 69 3.98 -4.47 19.17
C HIS A 69 3.64 -2.99 18.93
N ILE A 70 2.43 -2.74 18.42
CA ILE A 70 1.74 -1.44 18.40
C ILE A 70 0.72 -1.41 19.52
#